data_AF-A0A8J3FXT4-F1
#
_entry.id   AF-A0A8J3FXT4-F1
#
_cell.length_a   1.000
_cell.length_b   1.000
_cell.length_c   1.000
_cell.angle_alpha   90.00
_cell.angle_beta   90.00
_cell.angle_gamma   90.00
#
_symmetry.space_group_name_H-M   'P 1'
#
loop_
_entity.id
_entity.type
_entity.pdbx_description
1 polymer ?
#
loop_
_entity_poly.entity_id
_entity_poly.type
_entity_poly.pdbx_seq_one_letter_code
_entity_poly.pdbx_strand_id
1 'polypeptide(L)'
;MTATLSSRRWHGIPEGDGPTWTPLVEAERRVMPVVSDLCGIVTSLYPQMRDVDDIPAYAVGARACESRHLVGHASAQVSGGGAVDERAATIAAIAETVERYSAVYWPAEQIVEASWNHLTEAGYRALAPESLRLFTDAQFTSPGFPFQPFTPDARIAWTQGLDLGSGEPTLLPASLVYMSQPHTDAVRIGHATSNGLGAGCTWDEAVVSGLLELIERDGFCIAWHNRLSLPLIDPASDEQIAAFFERYVRPTGLDVSLVDLSSFTGVPAVITVVRNRATAIGPFAIGGAAAGTPQRAIIKAVVEAFQTRVWMRAEQRDGDILSPDADFNSEVHRFDDHVRLYAGSGMVHATEFLDASPAQMDIGDLPSLPERRPRALIRAVLDRLAEQNIDVYVADATSPDVAEAGLVVARVLAPALVPLDASFRARFLGVPRLRQRPLELGLLDRVLTDDELNPYPHPYP
;
A
#
# COMPACT_ATOMS: atom_id res chain seq x y z
N MET A 1 35.77 -1.93 -5.97
CA MET A 1 35.42 -0.58 -5.46
C MET A 1 34.56 -0.77 -4.23
N THR A 2 35.10 -0.55 -3.04
CA THR A 2 34.34 -0.58 -1.79
C THR A 2 33.59 0.73 -1.65
N ALA A 3 32.43 0.83 -2.29
CA ALA A 3 31.43 1.81 -1.87
C ALA A 3 31.04 1.43 -0.44
N THR A 4 31.19 2.36 0.50
CA THR A 4 30.71 2.18 1.87
C THR A 4 29.18 2.12 1.82
N LEU A 5 28.64 0.90 1.77
CA LEU A 5 27.23 0.57 1.91
C LEU A 5 26.79 0.87 3.35
N SER A 6 26.61 2.15 3.70
CA SER A 6 26.10 2.58 5.00
C SER A 6 24.63 2.95 4.86
N SER A 7 23.77 2.48 5.78
CA SER A 7 22.40 2.97 5.87
C SER A 7 22.39 4.48 6.14
N ARG A 8 21.48 5.21 5.50
CA ARG A 8 21.58 6.67 5.36
C ARG A 8 21.49 7.46 6.66
N ARG A 9 20.81 6.95 7.70
CA ARG A 9 20.71 7.60 9.02
C ARG A 9 20.10 6.71 10.11
N TRP A 10 19.76 5.46 9.81
CA TRP A 10 18.94 4.62 10.67
C TRP A 10 19.54 3.23 10.89
N HIS A 11 19.53 2.78 12.15
CA HIS A 11 20.22 1.57 12.62
C HIS A 11 19.23 0.53 13.15
N GLY A 12 18.00 0.55 12.65
CA GLY A 12 16.94 -0.36 13.07
C GLY A 12 16.06 0.19 14.19
N ILE A 13 15.11 -0.63 14.62
CA ILE A 13 14.16 -0.29 15.67
C ILE A 13 14.85 -0.46 17.04
N PRO A 14 15.01 0.61 17.86
CA PRO A 14 15.66 0.48 19.17
C PRO A 14 14.87 -0.42 20.13
N GLU A 15 15.51 -0.86 21.21
CA GLU A 15 14.83 -1.59 22.30
C GLU A 15 13.72 -0.76 23.01
N GLY A 16 12.84 -1.44 23.76
CA GLY A 16 11.68 -0.85 24.47
C GLY A 16 10.50 -0.41 23.58
N ASP A 17 9.47 0.19 24.18
CA ASP A 17 8.20 0.53 23.51
C ASP A 17 8.18 1.84 22.73
N GLY A 18 9.29 2.58 22.75
CA GLY A 18 9.42 3.86 22.03
C GLY A 18 8.53 4.99 22.55
N PRO A 19 8.52 6.13 21.85
CA PRO A 19 7.68 7.28 22.19
C PRO A 19 6.21 7.05 21.82
N THR A 20 5.34 7.94 22.28
CA THR A 20 3.97 8.04 21.75
C THR A 20 3.98 8.64 20.34
N TRP A 21 2.87 8.47 19.61
CA TRP A 21 2.63 9.16 18.34
C TRP A 21 2.88 10.67 18.45
N THR A 22 3.45 11.24 17.39
CA THR A 22 3.58 12.68 17.21
C THR A 22 2.19 13.30 17.22
N PRO A 23 1.88 14.23 18.14
CA PRO A 23 0.58 14.88 18.17
C PRO A 23 0.30 15.65 16.88
N LEU A 24 -0.97 15.70 16.42
CA LEU A 24 -1.33 16.32 15.14
C LEU A 24 -0.82 17.75 14.97
N VAL A 25 -0.84 18.56 16.05
CA VAL A 25 -0.33 19.95 16.02
C VAL A 25 1.19 19.99 15.74
N GLU A 26 1.94 19.05 16.31
CA GLU A 26 3.38 18.94 16.08
C GLU A 26 3.68 18.35 14.70
N ALA A 27 2.89 17.35 14.26
CA ALA A 27 3.01 16.80 12.92
C ALA A 27 2.73 17.87 11.85
N GLU A 28 1.65 18.66 11.99
CA GLU A 28 1.35 19.81 11.13
C GLU A 28 2.54 20.77 11.07
N ARG A 29 3.11 21.16 12.22
CA ARG A 29 4.28 22.04 12.29
C ARG A 29 5.50 21.49 11.53
N ARG A 30 5.66 20.16 11.47
CA ARG A 30 6.80 19.49 10.79
C ARG A 30 6.59 19.29 9.30
N VAL A 31 5.35 19.07 8.85
CA VAL A 31 5.06 18.87 7.42
C VAL A 31 4.85 20.18 6.67
N MET A 32 4.34 21.23 7.33
CA MET A 32 4.08 22.53 6.69
C MET A 32 5.30 23.19 6.02
N PRO A 33 6.54 23.06 6.52
CA PRO A 33 7.72 23.62 5.85
C PRO A 33 7.96 23.12 4.42
N VAL A 34 7.45 21.95 4.03
CA VAL A 34 7.56 21.45 2.66
C VAL A 34 6.47 21.98 1.71
N VAL A 35 5.56 22.82 2.23
CA VAL A 35 4.45 23.40 1.48
C VAL A 35 4.79 24.84 1.08
N SER A 36 4.91 25.08 -0.23
CA SER A 36 5.09 26.42 -0.80
C SER A 36 4.79 26.39 -2.30
N ASP A 37 4.04 27.37 -2.78
CA ASP A 37 3.75 27.61 -4.20
C ASP A 37 4.98 27.99 -5.04
N LEU A 38 6.10 28.36 -4.41
CA LEU A 38 7.33 28.75 -5.07
C LEU A 38 8.40 27.66 -5.06
N CYS A 39 8.63 27.03 -3.91
CA CYS A 39 9.75 26.10 -3.73
C CYS A 39 9.42 24.85 -2.90
N GLY A 40 8.14 24.61 -2.59
CA GLY A 40 7.72 23.45 -1.82
C GLY A 40 7.77 22.17 -2.62
N ILE A 41 7.92 21.04 -1.92
CA ILE A 41 7.62 19.72 -2.48
C ILE A 41 6.12 19.64 -2.78
N VAL A 42 5.30 20.21 -1.88
CA VAL A 42 3.88 20.44 -2.09
C VAL A 42 3.66 21.87 -2.55
N THR A 43 3.20 22.05 -3.78
CA THR A 43 2.99 23.38 -4.39
C THR A 43 1.62 23.97 -4.09
N SER A 44 0.62 23.12 -3.82
CA SER A 44 -0.71 23.57 -3.43
C SER A 44 -1.48 22.49 -2.68
N LEU A 45 -2.33 22.93 -1.77
CA LEU A 45 -3.33 22.11 -1.08
C LEU A 45 -4.71 22.58 -1.49
N TYR A 46 -5.65 21.65 -1.68
CA TYR A 46 -7.03 21.98 -2.02
C TYR A 46 -8.01 21.00 -1.40
N PRO A 47 -9.15 21.46 -0.87
CA PRO A 47 -10.20 20.57 -0.41
C PRO A 47 -10.82 19.84 -1.60
N GLN A 48 -10.97 18.53 -1.49
CA GLN A 48 -11.81 17.76 -2.40
C GLN A 48 -13.26 17.92 -1.97
N MET A 49 -14.08 18.48 -2.87
CA MET A 49 -15.46 18.80 -2.58
C MET A 49 -16.29 17.53 -2.43
N ARG A 50 -17.10 17.49 -1.36
CA ARG A 50 -18.08 16.46 -1.11
C ARG A 50 -19.36 16.73 -1.87
N ASP A 51 -20.03 15.67 -2.31
CA ASP A 51 -21.41 15.70 -2.77
C ASP A 51 -22.38 15.39 -1.62
N VAL A 52 -23.68 15.52 -1.91
CA VAL A 52 -24.77 15.34 -0.94
C VAL A 52 -24.85 13.94 -0.32
N ASP A 53 -24.29 12.93 -1.00
CA ASP A 53 -24.31 11.53 -0.60
C ASP A 53 -22.92 11.01 -0.16
N ASP A 54 -21.99 11.91 0.16
CA ASP A 54 -20.72 11.53 0.80
C ASP A 54 -20.79 11.63 2.33
N ILE A 55 -19.88 10.92 3.00
CA ILE A 55 -19.71 11.08 4.44
C ILE A 55 -19.26 12.51 4.78
N PRO A 56 -19.66 13.06 5.93
CA PRO A 56 -19.21 14.36 6.40
C PRO A 56 -17.77 14.34 6.96
N ALA A 57 -16.82 13.78 6.20
CA ALA A 57 -15.38 13.75 6.49
C ALA A 57 -14.59 14.72 5.57
N TYR A 58 -13.31 14.91 5.82
CA TYR A 58 -12.44 15.77 5.03
C TYR A 58 -11.61 14.93 4.07
N ALA A 59 -11.52 15.40 2.84
CA ALA A 59 -10.62 14.90 1.83
C ALA A 59 -9.83 16.09 1.27
N VAL A 60 -8.50 16.00 1.30
CA VAL A 60 -7.58 17.06 0.88
C VAL A 60 -6.68 16.52 -0.21
N GLY A 61 -6.59 17.22 -1.33
CA GLY A 61 -5.62 16.95 -2.38
C GLY A 61 -4.37 17.81 -2.20
N ALA A 62 -3.22 17.23 -2.56
CA ALA A 62 -1.94 17.91 -2.60
C ALA A 62 -1.33 17.79 -4.00
N ARG A 63 -0.80 18.90 -4.53
CA ARG A 63 -0.04 18.90 -5.78
C ARG A 63 1.45 18.87 -5.50
N ALA A 64 2.16 17.93 -6.10
CA ALA A 64 3.61 17.85 -6.04
C ALA A 64 4.28 18.93 -6.92
N CYS A 65 5.56 19.16 -6.70
CA CYS A 65 6.41 19.92 -7.61
C CYS A 65 6.86 19.07 -8.82
N GLU A 66 7.47 19.71 -9.82
CA GLU A 66 8.16 18.99 -10.91
C GLU A 66 9.47 18.40 -10.39
N SER A 67 9.46 17.11 -10.09
CA SER A 67 10.54 16.43 -9.38
C SER A 67 11.69 15.95 -10.30
N ARG A 68 11.52 15.95 -11.63
CA ARG A 68 12.56 15.44 -12.55
C ARG A 68 13.90 16.14 -12.41
N HIS A 69 13.89 17.46 -12.21
CA HIS A 69 15.11 18.25 -12.09
C HIS A 69 15.76 18.17 -10.70
N LEU A 70 15.00 17.75 -9.68
CA LEU A 70 15.45 17.73 -8.28
C LEU A 70 15.93 16.34 -7.85
N VAL A 71 15.13 15.31 -8.16
CA VAL A 71 15.36 13.92 -7.73
C VAL A 71 15.51 12.96 -8.92
N GLY A 72 15.59 13.49 -10.14
CA GLY A 72 15.94 12.75 -11.37
C GLY A 72 14.77 12.10 -12.10
N HIS A 73 13.60 11.99 -11.47
CA HIS A 73 12.43 11.31 -12.03
C HIS A 73 11.14 12.05 -11.68
N ALA A 74 10.10 11.85 -12.49
CA ALA A 74 8.77 12.38 -12.22
C ALA A 74 8.11 11.55 -11.11
N SER A 75 7.60 12.23 -10.08
CA SER A 75 6.77 11.68 -9.02
C SER A 75 5.28 11.89 -9.35
N ALA A 76 4.41 11.19 -8.62
CA ALA A 76 2.98 11.41 -8.70
C ALA A 76 2.65 12.88 -8.47
N GLN A 77 1.90 13.49 -9.39
CA GLN A 77 1.62 14.93 -9.36
C GLN A 77 0.50 15.29 -8.40
N VAL A 78 -0.36 14.33 -8.08
CA VAL A 78 -1.48 14.49 -7.17
C VAL A 78 -1.45 13.37 -6.14
N SER A 79 -1.65 13.74 -4.88
CA SER A 79 -1.84 12.82 -3.75
C SER A 79 -3.05 13.26 -2.93
N GLY A 80 -3.50 12.41 -2.00
CA GLY A 80 -4.70 12.66 -1.23
C GLY A 80 -4.58 12.30 0.24
N GLY A 81 -5.40 12.93 1.06
CA GLY A 81 -5.55 12.57 2.46
C GLY A 81 -7.00 12.63 2.90
N GLY A 82 -7.50 11.52 3.46
CA GLY A 82 -8.84 11.41 4.01
C GLY A 82 -8.81 11.28 5.53
N ALA A 83 -9.63 12.05 6.25
CA ALA A 83 -9.87 11.88 7.68
C ALA A 83 -11.16 12.56 8.15
N VAL A 84 -11.69 12.16 9.31
CA VAL A 84 -12.78 12.90 9.98
C VAL A 84 -12.35 14.25 10.56
N ASP A 85 -11.04 14.48 10.67
CA ASP A 85 -10.41 15.71 11.15
C ASP A 85 -9.64 16.38 10.00
N GLU A 86 -9.89 17.66 9.75
CA GLU A 86 -9.31 18.39 8.62
C GLU A 86 -7.78 18.49 8.68
N ARG A 87 -7.24 18.66 9.90
CA ARG A 87 -5.78 18.72 10.10
C ARG A 87 -5.16 17.37 9.78
N ALA A 88 -5.74 16.27 10.24
CA ALA A 88 -5.29 14.92 9.92
C ALA A 88 -5.33 14.65 8.40
N ALA A 89 -6.42 15.05 7.72
CA ALA A 89 -6.53 14.92 6.26
C ALA A 89 -5.44 15.72 5.53
N THR A 90 -5.18 16.95 5.97
CA THR A 90 -4.14 17.83 5.41
C THR A 90 -2.74 17.24 5.60
N ILE A 91 -2.43 16.76 6.81
CA ILE A 91 -1.14 16.11 7.11
C ILE A 91 -0.97 14.87 6.23
N ALA A 92 -2.00 14.03 6.09
CA ALA A 92 -1.96 12.83 5.27
C ALA A 92 -1.67 13.16 3.79
N ALA A 93 -2.33 14.18 3.24
CA ALA A 93 -2.10 14.60 1.86
C ALA A 93 -0.65 15.09 1.62
N ILE A 94 -0.10 15.88 2.56
CA ILE A 94 1.30 16.34 2.48
C ILE A 94 2.27 15.16 2.63
N ALA A 95 2.01 14.27 3.59
CA ALA A 95 2.85 13.12 3.87
C ALA A 95 2.89 12.15 2.68
N GLU A 96 1.76 11.87 2.04
CA GLU A 96 1.73 11.05 0.83
C GLU A 96 2.52 11.72 -0.31
N THR A 97 2.38 13.03 -0.53
CA THR A 97 3.19 13.72 -1.56
C THR A 97 4.69 13.64 -1.27
N VAL A 98 5.11 13.85 -0.02
CA VAL A 98 6.51 13.72 0.42
C VAL A 98 7.03 12.30 0.20
N GLU A 99 6.20 11.30 0.48
CA GLU A 99 6.48 9.89 0.27
C GLU A 99 6.72 9.59 -1.21
N ARG A 100 5.80 10.00 -2.10
CA ARG A 100 5.92 9.77 -3.55
C ARG A 100 7.12 10.48 -4.16
N TYR A 101 7.40 11.70 -3.70
CA TYR A 101 8.57 12.47 -4.10
C TYR A 101 9.87 11.77 -3.71
N SER A 102 9.96 11.30 -2.46
CA SER A 102 11.13 10.59 -1.95
C SER A 102 11.31 9.22 -2.63
N ALA A 103 10.23 8.52 -2.93
CA ALA A 103 10.27 7.19 -3.54
C ALA A 103 10.91 7.17 -4.93
N VAL A 104 10.89 8.28 -5.68
CA VAL A 104 11.51 8.36 -7.01
C VAL A 104 12.96 8.86 -6.97
N TYR A 105 13.46 9.28 -5.81
CA TYR A 105 14.85 9.68 -5.63
C TYR A 105 15.76 8.44 -5.67
N TRP A 106 16.66 8.39 -6.66
CA TRP A 106 17.61 7.29 -6.83
C TRP A 106 19.01 7.65 -6.30
N PRO A 107 19.47 7.05 -5.19
CA PRO A 107 20.76 7.36 -4.58
C PRO A 107 21.91 6.61 -5.27
N ALA A 108 22.29 7.03 -6.48
CA ALA A 108 23.24 6.33 -7.35
C ALA A 108 24.55 5.90 -6.66
N GLU A 109 25.07 6.73 -5.74
CA GLU A 109 26.29 6.47 -4.98
C GLU A 109 26.19 5.33 -3.95
N GLN A 110 24.98 4.84 -3.67
CA GLN A 110 24.69 3.76 -2.73
C GLN A 110 24.15 2.51 -3.41
N ILE A 111 24.06 2.53 -4.74
CA ILE A 111 23.62 1.38 -5.52
C ILE A 111 24.82 0.55 -5.93
N VAL A 112 24.71 -0.76 -5.70
CA VAL A 112 25.71 -1.73 -6.13
C VAL A 112 25.09 -2.69 -7.13
N GLU A 113 25.73 -2.86 -8.28
CA GLU A 113 25.31 -3.83 -9.29
C GLU A 113 26.13 -5.11 -9.21
N ALA A 114 25.47 -6.18 -8.76
CA ALA A 114 26.10 -7.47 -8.54
C ALA A 114 25.07 -8.61 -8.67
N SER A 115 25.57 -9.83 -8.85
CA SER A 115 24.75 -11.02 -8.65
C SER A 115 24.64 -11.35 -7.17
N TRP A 116 23.59 -12.09 -6.79
CA TRP A 116 23.44 -12.54 -5.40
C TRP A 116 24.62 -13.42 -4.96
N ASN A 117 25.07 -14.35 -5.82
CA ASN A 117 26.25 -15.19 -5.56
C ASN A 117 27.50 -14.36 -5.26
N HIS A 118 27.75 -13.31 -6.04
CA HIS A 118 28.91 -12.45 -5.83
C HIS A 118 28.86 -11.73 -4.48
N LEU A 119 27.69 -11.25 -4.08
CA LEU A 119 27.52 -10.54 -2.80
C LEU A 119 27.70 -11.47 -1.61
N THR A 120 27.13 -12.67 -1.66
CA THR A 120 27.23 -13.65 -0.56
C THR A 120 28.63 -14.23 -0.44
N GLU A 121 29.32 -14.50 -1.55
CA GLU A 121 30.75 -14.88 -1.55
C GLU A 121 31.64 -13.78 -0.96
N ALA A 122 31.29 -12.51 -1.16
CA ALA A 122 31.95 -11.36 -0.57
C ALA A 122 31.55 -11.10 0.90
N GLY A 123 30.69 -11.93 1.48
CA GLY A 123 30.27 -11.86 2.89
C GLY A 123 29.13 -10.90 3.20
N TYR A 124 28.45 -10.36 2.18
CA TYR A 124 27.26 -9.53 2.38
C TYR A 124 26.00 -10.38 2.53
N ARG A 125 25.10 -9.98 3.44
CA ARG A 125 23.72 -10.47 3.45
C ARG A 125 22.95 -9.77 2.35
N ALA A 126 22.21 -10.53 1.56
CA ALA A 126 21.38 -10.02 0.48
C ALA A 126 20.10 -10.85 0.37
N LEU A 127 18.98 -10.19 0.03
CA LEU A 127 17.69 -10.86 -0.14
C LEU A 127 17.82 -11.98 -1.18
N ALA A 128 17.50 -13.21 -0.79
CA ALA A 128 17.74 -14.38 -1.61
C ALA A 128 16.74 -14.48 -2.78
N PRO A 129 17.16 -14.90 -3.99
CA PRO A 129 16.25 -15.12 -5.12
C PRO A 129 15.05 -16.02 -4.80
N GLU A 130 15.24 -17.02 -3.95
CA GLU A 130 14.20 -17.98 -3.58
C GLU A 130 13.10 -17.37 -2.72
N SER A 131 13.42 -16.30 -1.99
CA SER A 131 12.48 -15.56 -1.13
C SER A 131 11.57 -14.60 -1.91
N LEU A 132 11.90 -14.30 -3.17
CA LEU A 132 11.23 -13.28 -3.97
C LEU A 132 10.75 -13.85 -5.31
N ARG A 133 9.49 -14.30 -5.34
CA ARG A 133 8.83 -14.80 -6.56
C ARG A 133 7.64 -13.94 -6.92
N LEU A 134 7.88 -12.85 -7.66
CA LEU A 134 6.84 -11.90 -8.05
C LEU A 134 5.95 -12.42 -9.19
N PHE A 135 6.50 -13.18 -10.13
CA PHE A 135 5.82 -13.58 -11.36
C PHE A 135 5.86 -15.10 -11.58
N THR A 136 4.87 -15.62 -12.30
CA THR A 136 4.83 -17.05 -12.67
C THR A 136 5.71 -17.32 -13.90
N ASP A 137 6.09 -18.58 -14.10
CA ASP A 137 6.86 -19.01 -15.27
C ASP A 137 6.13 -18.68 -16.58
N ALA A 138 4.80 -18.79 -16.59
CA ALA A 138 3.97 -18.43 -17.74
C ALA A 138 4.11 -16.93 -18.10
N GLN A 139 4.14 -16.05 -17.10
CA GLN A 139 4.37 -14.61 -17.33
C GLN A 139 5.73 -14.34 -17.95
N PHE A 140 6.81 -14.99 -17.48
CA PHE A 140 8.15 -14.81 -18.05
C PHE A 140 8.26 -15.27 -19.52
N THR A 141 7.45 -16.25 -19.94
CA THR A 141 7.41 -16.71 -21.34
C THR A 141 6.47 -15.90 -22.24
N SER A 142 5.68 -14.99 -21.66
CA SER A 142 4.70 -14.20 -22.40
C SER A 142 5.38 -13.16 -23.29
N PRO A 143 4.97 -13.00 -24.56
CA PRO A 143 5.58 -12.05 -25.48
C PRO A 143 5.61 -10.63 -24.91
N GLY A 144 6.79 -9.99 -24.92
CA GLY A 144 7.03 -8.62 -24.47
C GLY A 144 6.88 -8.38 -22.96
N PHE A 145 6.87 -9.44 -22.14
CA PHE A 145 6.92 -9.29 -20.69
C PHE A 145 8.19 -8.52 -20.28
N PRO A 146 8.09 -7.46 -19.45
CA PRO A 146 9.18 -6.50 -19.27
C PRO A 146 10.22 -6.91 -18.21
N PHE A 147 10.01 -8.03 -17.52
CA PHE A 147 10.86 -8.48 -16.42
C PHE A 147 11.51 -9.83 -16.71
N GLN A 148 12.62 -10.11 -16.03
CA GLN A 148 13.34 -11.37 -16.11
C GLN A 148 13.34 -12.07 -14.74
N PRO A 149 13.50 -13.41 -14.71
CA PRO A 149 13.60 -14.16 -13.47
C PRO A 149 14.74 -13.65 -12.59
N PHE A 150 14.49 -13.54 -11.29
CA PHE A 150 15.54 -13.30 -10.32
C PHE A 150 16.30 -14.60 -10.07
N THR A 151 17.50 -14.72 -10.63
CA THR A 151 18.37 -15.89 -10.45
C THR A 151 19.60 -15.53 -9.60
N PRO A 152 20.27 -16.51 -8.96
CA PRO A 152 21.49 -16.25 -8.19
C PRO A 152 22.60 -15.52 -8.95
N ASP A 153 22.66 -15.68 -10.28
CA ASP A 153 23.65 -15.06 -11.16
C ASP A 153 23.14 -13.80 -11.88
N ALA A 154 21.86 -13.45 -11.75
CA ALA A 154 21.30 -12.24 -12.33
C ALA A 154 21.98 -11.01 -11.71
N ARG A 155 22.60 -10.18 -12.55
CA ARG A 155 23.19 -8.91 -12.11
C ARG A 155 22.08 -7.89 -11.96
N ILE A 156 21.73 -7.55 -10.72
CA ILE A 156 20.71 -6.55 -10.39
C ILE A 156 21.30 -5.40 -9.59
N ALA A 157 20.55 -4.30 -9.49
CA ALA A 157 20.88 -3.19 -8.62
C ALA A 157 20.42 -3.47 -7.18
N TRP A 158 21.32 -3.26 -6.23
CA TRP A 158 21.12 -3.48 -4.81
C TRP A 158 21.28 -2.18 -4.02
N THR A 159 20.50 -2.04 -2.96
CA THR A 159 20.61 -0.94 -2.00
C THR A 159 20.65 -1.47 -0.57
N GLN A 160 21.19 -0.70 0.36
CA GLN A 160 21.29 -1.10 1.76
C GLN A 160 19.93 -0.99 2.46
N GLY A 161 19.51 -2.07 3.10
CA GLY A 161 18.38 -2.09 4.04
C GLY A 161 18.74 -2.81 5.33
N LEU A 162 17.72 -3.15 6.10
CA LEU A 162 17.80 -3.90 7.35
C LEU A 162 16.75 -5.01 7.34
N ASP A 163 17.13 -6.18 7.82
CA ASP A 163 16.19 -7.20 8.31
C ASP A 163 15.63 -6.72 9.65
N LEU A 164 14.32 -6.48 9.74
CA LEU A 164 13.70 -5.97 10.97
C LEU A 164 13.63 -7.02 12.08
N GLY A 165 13.57 -8.30 11.72
CA GLY A 165 13.51 -9.39 12.70
C GLY A 165 14.85 -9.56 13.41
N SER A 166 15.94 -9.53 12.65
CA SER A 166 17.29 -9.71 13.21
C SER A 166 18.04 -8.42 13.51
N GLY A 167 17.62 -7.28 12.95
CA GLY A 167 18.35 -6.01 12.99
C GLY A 167 19.59 -5.96 12.09
N GLU A 168 19.81 -6.97 11.24
CA GLU A 168 21.05 -7.11 10.47
C GLU A 168 21.01 -6.31 9.15
N PRO A 169 22.10 -5.61 8.79
CA PRO A 169 22.29 -5.04 7.46
C PRO A 169 22.09 -6.09 6.36
N THR A 170 21.11 -5.84 5.49
CA THR A 170 20.76 -6.75 4.39
C THR A 170 20.55 -5.94 3.10
N LEU A 171 21.19 -6.36 2.01
CA LEU A 171 21.01 -5.75 0.70
C LEU A 171 19.67 -6.14 0.10
N LEU A 172 18.93 -5.15 -0.40
CA LEU A 172 17.60 -5.30 -1.00
C LEU A 172 17.64 -4.91 -2.48
N PRO A 173 16.84 -5.56 -3.36
CA PRO A 173 16.73 -5.15 -4.75
C PRO A 173 16.26 -3.69 -4.87
N ALA A 174 17.10 -2.82 -5.42
CA ALA A 174 16.81 -1.40 -5.53
C ALA A 174 15.56 -1.11 -6.38
N SER A 175 15.29 -1.96 -7.37
CA SER A 175 14.10 -1.89 -8.23
C SER A 175 12.77 -2.16 -7.51
N LEU A 176 12.82 -2.68 -6.28
CA LEU A 176 11.66 -2.87 -5.40
C LEU A 176 11.61 -1.83 -4.26
N VAL A 177 12.68 -1.06 -4.09
CA VAL A 177 12.75 0.00 -3.07
C VAL A 177 12.33 1.35 -3.64
N TYR A 178 12.92 1.73 -4.78
CA TYR A 178 12.69 3.02 -5.43
C TYR A 178 11.73 2.86 -6.61
N MET A 179 10.82 3.82 -6.77
CA MET A 179 9.84 3.89 -7.87
C MET A 179 10.42 4.56 -9.12
N SER A 180 11.72 4.85 -9.14
CA SER A 180 12.45 5.30 -10.31
C SER A 180 13.03 4.14 -11.12
N GLN A 181 13.23 4.39 -12.41
CA GLN A 181 13.79 3.42 -13.34
C GLN A 181 14.96 4.06 -14.09
N PRO A 182 16.12 4.19 -13.45
CA PRO A 182 17.29 4.70 -14.13
C PRO A 182 17.70 3.77 -15.27
N HIS A 183 18.27 4.35 -16.32
CA HIS A 183 18.87 3.58 -17.40
C HIS A 183 20.14 2.88 -16.89
N THR A 184 20.02 1.59 -16.57
CA THR A 184 21.14 0.73 -16.18
C THR A 184 21.13 -0.56 -16.99
N ASP A 185 22.27 -1.25 -17.04
CA ASP A 185 22.38 -2.58 -17.64
C ASP A 185 21.87 -3.70 -16.71
N ALA A 186 21.39 -3.33 -15.51
CA ALA A 186 20.90 -4.26 -14.51
C ALA A 186 19.62 -4.97 -14.95
N VAL A 187 19.52 -6.25 -14.62
CA VAL A 187 18.33 -7.05 -14.87
C VAL A 187 17.16 -6.50 -14.06
N ARG A 188 16.01 -6.32 -14.72
CA ARG A 188 14.77 -5.91 -14.09
C ARG A 188 13.98 -7.14 -13.63
N ILE A 189 13.96 -7.36 -12.32
CA ILE A 189 13.25 -8.51 -11.72
C ILE A 189 11.80 -8.20 -11.33
N GLY A 190 11.40 -6.93 -11.43
CA GLY A 190 10.08 -6.42 -11.05
C GLY A 190 10.06 -4.90 -11.05
N HIS A 191 9.03 -4.33 -10.44
CA HIS A 191 8.87 -2.90 -10.26
C HIS A 191 8.34 -2.60 -8.86
N ALA A 192 8.74 -1.46 -8.29
CA ALA A 192 8.14 -0.94 -7.08
C ALA A 192 6.82 -0.22 -7.39
N THR A 193 5.82 -0.44 -6.54
CA THR A 193 4.61 0.40 -6.44
C THR A 193 4.71 1.29 -5.19
N SER A 194 3.61 1.92 -4.75
CA SER A 194 3.53 2.54 -3.41
C SER A 194 3.83 1.56 -2.30
N ASN A 195 3.52 0.28 -2.55
CA ASN A 195 3.27 -0.71 -1.53
C ASN A 195 4.38 -0.75 -0.48
N GLY A 196 4.00 -0.49 0.77
CA GLY A 196 4.91 -0.50 1.92
C GLY A 196 5.75 0.76 2.08
N LEU A 197 5.47 1.84 1.37
CA LEU A 197 6.01 3.15 1.73
C LEU A 197 5.33 3.69 2.98
N GLY A 198 6.04 4.57 3.68
CA GLY A 198 5.44 5.38 4.72
C GLY A 198 6.27 6.63 4.98
N ALA A 199 5.61 7.79 4.95
CA ALA A 199 6.18 9.03 5.46
C ALA A 199 5.78 9.25 6.94
N GLY A 200 6.71 9.80 7.73
CA GLY A 200 6.46 10.06 9.14
C GLY A 200 7.34 11.17 9.72
N CYS A 201 6.95 11.67 10.91
CA CYS A 201 7.77 12.59 11.69
C CYS A 201 8.90 11.85 12.42
N THR A 202 8.81 10.52 12.50
CA THR A 202 9.79 9.61 13.07
C THR A 202 9.88 8.32 12.26
N TRP A 203 10.98 7.59 12.40
CA TRP A 203 11.15 6.26 11.80
C TRP A 203 10.09 5.26 12.26
N ASP A 204 9.76 5.24 13.54
CA ASP A 204 8.77 4.29 14.06
C ASP A 204 7.39 4.54 13.40
N GLU A 205 7.01 5.79 13.14
CA GLU A 205 5.75 6.12 12.45
C GLU A 205 5.77 5.74 10.96
N ALA A 206 6.87 6.06 10.27
CA ALA A 206 7.05 5.73 8.86
C ALA A 206 7.01 4.21 8.62
N VAL A 207 7.71 3.44 9.48
CA VAL A 207 7.73 1.98 9.40
C VAL A 207 6.38 1.36 9.74
N VAL A 208 5.65 1.86 10.76
CA VAL A 208 4.28 1.37 11.03
C VAL A 208 3.37 1.59 9.83
N SER A 209 3.43 2.76 9.19
CA SER A 209 2.59 3.07 8.04
C SER A 209 2.80 2.06 6.92
N GLY A 210 4.06 1.86 6.50
CA GLY A 210 4.37 0.90 5.44
C GLY A 210 4.04 -0.54 5.83
N LEU A 211 4.28 -0.94 7.08
CA LEU A 211 4.00 -2.30 7.54
C LEU A 211 2.51 -2.63 7.56
N LEU A 212 1.68 -1.70 8.03
CA LEU A 212 0.22 -1.85 8.01
C LEU A 212 -0.32 -1.86 6.59
N GLU A 213 0.19 -1.01 5.70
CA GLU A 213 -0.20 -1.02 4.29
C GLU A 213 0.10 -2.38 3.65
N LEU A 214 1.28 -2.96 3.87
CA LEU A 214 1.61 -4.30 3.34
C LEU A 214 0.60 -5.37 3.76
N ILE A 215 0.13 -5.31 5.01
CA ILE A 215 -0.84 -6.29 5.56
C ILE A 215 -2.20 -6.16 4.91
N GLU A 216 -2.65 -4.93 4.73
CA GLU A 216 -3.91 -4.64 4.07
C GLU A 216 -3.90 -5.09 2.60
N ARG A 217 -2.82 -4.77 1.88
CA ARG A 217 -2.65 -5.15 0.48
C ARG A 217 -2.51 -6.67 0.31
N ASP A 218 -1.83 -7.37 1.22
CA ASP A 218 -1.76 -8.84 1.25
C ASP A 218 -3.16 -9.46 1.31
N GLY A 219 -3.94 -9.09 2.34
CA GLY A 219 -5.28 -9.63 2.53
C GLY A 219 -6.21 -9.32 1.37
N PHE A 220 -6.17 -8.08 0.86
CA PHE A 220 -6.96 -7.69 -0.30
C PHE A 220 -6.59 -8.49 -1.56
N CYS A 221 -5.31 -8.62 -1.89
CA CYS A 221 -4.86 -9.33 -3.08
C CYS A 221 -5.24 -10.82 -3.00
N ILE A 222 -5.07 -11.44 -1.83
CA ILE A 222 -5.49 -12.83 -1.60
C ILE A 222 -7.00 -12.97 -1.81
N ALA A 223 -7.81 -12.10 -1.23
CA ALA A 223 -9.27 -12.13 -1.38
C ALA A 223 -9.69 -11.89 -2.85
N TRP A 224 -9.11 -10.90 -3.51
CA TRP A 224 -9.46 -10.49 -4.87
C TRP A 224 -9.16 -11.59 -5.89
N HIS A 225 -7.93 -12.08 -5.91
CA HIS A 225 -7.49 -13.05 -6.92
C HIS A 225 -8.18 -14.41 -6.75
N ASN A 226 -8.51 -14.81 -5.52
CA ASN A 226 -9.20 -16.07 -5.26
C ASN A 226 -10.74 -15.92 -5.22
N ARG A 227 -11.26 -14.71 -5.45
CA ARG A 227 -12.70 -14.38 -5.37
C ARG A 227 -13.36 -14.84 -4.05
N LEU A 228 -12.69 -14.58 -2.93
CA LEU A 228 -13.15 -15.03 -1.60
C LEU A 228 -14.25 -14.10 -1.07
N SER A 229 -15.35 -14.70 -0.63
CA SER A 229 -16.38 -14.01 0.15
C SER A 229 -16.11 -14.21 1.64
N LEU A 230 -15.47 -13.22 2.26
CA LEU A 230 -15.03 -13.26 3.66
C LEU A 230 -16.13 -12.77 4.61
N PRO A 231 -16.08 -13.12 5.91
CA PRO A 231 -17.06 -12.65 6.89
C PRO A 231 -17.22 -11.12 6.90
N LEU A 232 -18.46 -10.68 7.06
CA LEU A 232 -18.79 -9.27 7.20
C LEU A 232 -18.79 -8.87 8.69
N ILE A 233 -18.27 -7.68 8.98
CA ILE A 233 -18.21 -7.14 10.33
C ILE A 233 -19.49 -6.36 10.61
N ASP A 234 -20.18 -6.68 11.71
CA ASP A 234 -21.35 -5.92 12.14
C ASP A 234 -20.93 -4.61 12.84
N PRO A 235 -21.15 -3.42 12.23
CA PRO A 235 -20.81 -2.15 12.86
C PRO A 235 -21.62 -1.85 14.13
N ALA A 236 -22.77 -2.51 14.34
CA ALA A 236 -23.60 -2.31 15.53
C ALA A 236 -23.07 -3.07 16.77
N SER A 237 -22.11 -3.98 16.58
CA SER A 237 -21.51 -4.77 17.67
C SER A 237 -20.55 -3.98 18.58
N ASP A 238 -20.19 -2.75 18.22
CA ASP A 238 -19.34 -1.83 19.01
C ASP A 238 -19.98 -0.43 19.08
N GLU A 239 -20.06 0.15 20.29
CA GLU A 239 -20.73 1.44 20.51
C GLU A 239 -20.07 2.61 19.77
N GLN A 240 -18.73 2.63 19.68
CA GLN A 240 -17.99 3.69 19.01
C GLN A 240 -18.22 3.62 17.50
N ILE A 241 -18.18 2.42 16.92
CA ILE A 241 -18.40 2.21 15.49
C ILE A 241 -19.86 2.43 15.11
N ALA A 242 -20.81 1.96 15.93
CA ALA A 242 -22.23 2.25 15.73
C ALA A 242 -22.49 3.78 15.69
N ALA A 243 -21.92 4.54 16.64
CA ALA A 243 -22.04 5.99 16.66
C ALA A 243 -21.38 6.66 15.44
N PHE A 244 -20.25 6.13 14.97
CA PHE A 244 -19.61 6.60 13.73
C PHE A 244 -20.50 6.33 12.51
N PHE A 245 -21.08 5.14 12.38
CA PHE A 245 -21.98 4.80 11.27
C PHE A 245 -23.23 5.67 11.25
N GLU A 246 -23.89 5.87 12.40
CA GLU A 246 -25.06 6.74 12.51
C GLU A 246 -24.75 8.19 12.12
N ARG A 247 -23.58 8.70 12.52
CA ARG A 247 -23.18 10.08 12.25
C ARG A 247 -22.70 10.30 10.81
N TYR A 248 -21.91 9.37 10.27
CA TYR A 248 -21.18 9.59 9.03
C TYR A 248 -21.76 8.81 7.85
N VAL A 249 -22.07 7.53 8.03
CA VAL A 249 -22.42 6.61 6.93
C VAL A 249 -23.91 6.62 6.62
N ARG A 250 -24.76 6.47 7.63
CA ARG A 250 -26.22 6.38 7.47
C ARG A 250 -26.83 7.55 6.69
N PRO A 251 -26.38 8.82 6.85
CA PRO A 251 -26.92 9.95 6.08
C PRO A 251 -26.67 9.86 4.57
N THR A 252 -25.68 9.08 4.13
CA THR A 252 -25.35 8.91 2.69
C THR A 252 -26.42 8.15 1.93
N GLY A 253 -27.17 7.27 2.61
CA GLY A 253 -28.13 6.36 1.99
C GLY A 253 -27.49 5.28 1.12
N LEU A 254 -26.18 5.10 1.19
CA LEU A 254 -25.43 4.08 0.44
C LEU A 254 -25.34 2.77 1.25
N ASP A 255 -25.23 1.66 0.53
CA ASP A 255 -24.95 0.37 1.15
C ASP A 255 -23.45 0.30 1.44
N VAL A 256 -23.09 0.08 2.71
CA VAL A 256 -21.70 0.00 3.16
C VAL A 256 -21.49 -1.30 3.91
N SER A 257 -20.59 -2.13 3.37
CA SER A 257 -20.21 -3.43 3.91
C SER A 257 -18.78 -3.39 4.42
N LEU A 258 -18.52 -3.97 5.59
CA LEU A 258 -17.19 -4.12 6.18
C LEU A 258 -16.76 -5.58 6.07
N VAL A 259 -15.62 -5.85 5.45
CA VAL A 259 -15.10 -7.19 5.18
C VAL A 259 -13.83 -7.42 5.99
N ASP A 260 -13.79 -8.50 6.78
CA ASP A 260 -12.60 -8.85 7.57
C ASP A 260 -11.50 -9.49 6.72
N LEU A 261 -10.27 -8.97 6.86
CA LEU A 261 -9.03 -9.55 6.32
C LEU A 261 -8.08 -10.04 7.42
N SER A 262 -8.43 -9.87 8.69
CA SER A 262 -7.52 -10.05 9.82
C SER A 262 -7.05 -11.49 9.97
N SER A 263 -7.86 -12.47 9.55
CA SER A 263 -7.50 -13.89 9.56
C SER A 263 -6.25 -14.24 8.73
N PHE A 264 -5.92 -13.42 7.71
CA PHE A 264 -4.73 -13.68 6.90
C PHE A 264 -3.44 -13.51 7.68
N THR A 265 -3.32 -12.49 8.51
CA THR A 265 -2.06 -12.13 9.18
C THR A 265 -2.14 -12.15 10.71
N GLY A 266 -3.34 -12.18 11.30
CA GLY A 266 -3.55 -11.97 12.74
C GLY A 266 -3.47 -10.50 13.18
N VAL A 267 -3.44 -9.57 12.23
CA VAL A 267 -3.42 -8.11 12.45
C VAL A 267 -4.74 -7.51 11.96
N PRO A 268 -5.35 -6.56 12.68
CA PRO A 268 -6.61 -5.95 12.24
C PRO A 268 -6.50 -5.33 10.86
N ALA A 269 -7.25 -5.86 9.90
CA ALA A 269 -7.30 -5.38 8.53
C ALA A 269 -8.72 -5.51 7.99
N VAL A 270 -9.22 -4.45 7.36
CA VAL A 270 -10.62 -4.35 6.91
C VAL A 270 -10.65 -3.77 5.50
N ILE A 271 -11.57 -4.26 4.68
CA ILE A 271 -11.97 -3.63 3.43
C ILE A 271 -13.40 -3.11 3.58
N THR A 272 -13.64 -1.88 3.16
CA THR A 272 -14.97 -1.30 3.05
C THR A 272 -15.42 -1.31 1.60
N VAL A 273 -16.58 -1.89 1.34
CA VAL A 273 -17.26 -1.87 0.05
C VAL A 273 -18.44 -0.91 0.14
N VAL A 274 -18.47 0.09 -0.74
CA VAL A 274 -19.59 1.04 -0.86
C VAL A 274 -20.31 0.77 -2.18
N ARG A 275 -21.65 0.62 -2.13
CA ARG A 275 -22.48 0.45 -3.32
C ARG A 275 -23.56 1.53 -3.39
N ASN A 276 -23.67 2.15 -4.56
CA ASN A 276 -24.80 3.00 -4.91
C ASN A 276 -25.77 2.23 -5.80
N ARG A 277 -26.83 1.68 -5.21
CA ARG A 277 -27.88 0.95 -5.95
C ARG A 277 -28.95 1.87 -6.55
N ALA A 278 -28.97 3.14 -6.14
CA ALA A 278 -29.99 4.09 -6.58
C ALA A 278 -29.66 4.74 -7.92
N THR A 279 -28.37 4.96 -8.22
CA THR A 279 -27.93 5.64 -9.45
C THR A 279 -26.66 5.01 -10.02
N ALA A 280 -26.38 5.31 -11.30
CA ALA A 280 -25.11 4.92 -11.94
C ALA A 280 -23.94 5.86 -11.61
N ILE A 281 -24.13 6.88 -10.74
CA ILE A 281 -23.08 7.82 -10.35
C ILE A 281 -22.32 7.27 -9.15
N GLY A 282 -21.01 7.07 -9.31
CA GLY A 282 -20.19 6.39 -8.29
C GLY A 282 -20.84 5.10 -7.80
N PRO A 283 -21.08 4.12 -8.71
CA PRO A 283 -21.90 2.93 -8.44
C PRO A 283 -21.25 2.00 -7.42
N PHE A 284 -19.92 2.09 -7.30
CA PHE A 284 -19.07 1.29 -6.45
C PHE A 284 -17.94 2.18 -5.92
N ALA A 285 -17.45 1.90 -4.72
CA ALA A 285 -16.13 2.33 -4.27
C ALA A 285 -15.57 1.34 -3.25
N ILE A 286 -14.25 1.35 -3.10
CA ILE A 286 -13.54 0.48 -2.18
C ILE A 286 -12.47 1.28 -1.44
N GLY A 287 -12.24 0.90 -0.20
CA GLY A 287 -11.14 1.36 0.61
C GLY A 287 -10.83 0.31 1.66
N GLY A 288 -9.75 0.52 2.39
CA GLY A 288 -9.15 -0.50 3.20
C GLY A 288 -8.27 0.14 4.26
N ALA A 289 -7.98 -0.63 5.29
CA ALA A 289 -7.01 -0.22 6.29
C ALA A 289 -6.56 -1.44 7.09
N ALA A 290 -5.28 -1.52 7.37
CA ALA A 290 -4.82 -2.16 8.60
C ALA A 290 -4.54 -1.14 9.70
N ALA A 291 -4.70 -1.56 10.95
CA ALA A 291 -4.40 -0.76 12.13
C ALA A 291 -4.06 -1.65 13.33
N GLY A 292 -3.65 -1.03 14.45
CA GLY A 292 -3.45 -1.77 15.69
C GLY A 292 -4.77 -2.21 16.34
N THR A 293 -5.89 -1.53 16.05
CA THR A 293 -7.21 -1.86 16.59
C THR A 293 -8.25 -1.98 15.47
N PRO A 294 -9.26 -2.88 15.61
CA PRO A 294 -10.35 -3.02 14.65
C PRO A 294 -11.09 -1.71 14.40
N GLN A 295 -11.36 -0.94 15.45
CA GLN A 295 -12.09 0.33 15.36
C GLN A 295 -11.36 1.32 14.46
N ARG A 296 -10.03 1.43 14.60
CA ARG A 296 -9.23 2.32 13.75
C ARG A 296 -9.12 1.81 12.32
N ALA A 297 -9.00 0.50 12.11
CA ALA A 297 -9.04 -0.10 10.78
C ALA A 297 -10.38 0.22 10.08
N ILE A 298 -11.51 -0.03 10.73
CA ILE A 298 -12.85 0.26 10.19
C ILE A 298 -13.00 1.73 9.80
N ILE A 299 -12.69 2.66 10.71
CA ILE A 299 -12.85 4.10 10.44
C ILE A 299 -11.96 4.54 9.25
N LYS A 300 -10.69 4.10 9.22
CA LYS A 300 -9.79 4.41 8.11
C LYS A 300 -10.30 3.83 6.78
N ALA A 301 -10.70 2.56 6.76
CA ALA A 301 -11.18 1.88 5.56
C ALA A 301 -12.45 2.53 5.01
N VAL A 302 -13.39 2.93 5.88
CA VAL A 302 -14.58 3.68 5.46
C VAL A 302 -14.21 5.05 4.88
N VAL A 303 -13.34 5.81 5.55
CA VAL A 303 -12.90 7.12 5.05
C VAL A 303 -12.21 6.99 3.69
N GLU A 304 -11.33 6.01 3.52
CA GLU A 304 -10.64 5.72 2.26
C GLU A 304 -11.64 5.35 1.16
N ALA A 305 -12.64 4.50 1.44
CA ALA A 305 -13.64 4.11 0.45
C ALA A 305 -14.44 5.31 -0.07
N PHE A 306 -14.80 6.26 0.79
CA PHE A 306 -15.47 7.48 0.38
C PHE A 306 -14.53 8.47 -0.32
N GLN A 307 -13.25 8.51 0.03
CA GLN A 307 -12.24 9.27 -0.72
C GLN A 307 -12.08 8.73 -2.15
N THR A 308 -11.98 7.40 -2.31
CA THR A 308 -11.98 6.73 -3.61
C THR A 308 -13.24 7.05 -4.40
N ARG A 309 -14.41 7.10 -3.74
CA ARG A 309 -15.67 7.45 -4.40
C ARG A 309 -15.68 8.87 -4.95
N VAL A 310 -15.15 9.85 -4.20
CA VAL A 310 -15.00 11.24 -4.67
C VAL A 310 -14.16 11.28 -5.94
N TRP A 311 -13.05 10.55 -5.97
CA TRP A 311 -12.20 10.44 -7.16
C TRP A 311 -12.91 9.77 -8.33
N MET A 312 -13.55 8.61 -8.13
CA MET A 312 -14.31 7.91 -9.18
C MET A 312 -15.36 8.81 -9.85
N ARG A 313 -16.11 9.60 -9.07
CA ARG A 313 -17.09 10.53 -9.63
C ARG A 313 -16.44 11.70 -10.38
N ALA A 314 -15.25 12.13 -9.99
CA ALA A 314 -14.52 13.15 -10.74
C ALA A 314 -14.14 12.63 -12.14
N GLU A 315 -13.55 11.44 -12.22
CA GLU A 315 -13.23 10.77 -13.50
C GLU A 315 -14.51 10.56 -14.34
N GLN A 316 -15.62 10.13 -13.71
CA GLN A 316 -16.91 9.96 -14.39
C GLN A 316 -17.47 11.27 -14.95
N ARG A 317 -17.34 12.40 -14.22
CA ARG A 317 -17.79 13.72 -14.67
C ARG A 317 -16.98 14.24 -15.84
N ASP A 318 -15.68 13.97 -15.82
CA ASP A 318 -14.75 14.38 -16.88
C ASP A 318 -14.85 13.44 -18.11
N GLY A 319 -15.56 12.32 -17.98
CA GLY A 319 -15.71 11.30 -19.02
C GLY A 319 -14.46 10.45 -19.21
N ASP A 320 -13.52 10.50 -18.26
CA ASP A 320 -12.26 9.74 -18.27
C ASP A 320 -12.49 8.36 -17.63
N ILE A 321 -13.38 7.56 -18.22
CA ILE A 321 -13.70 6.21 -17.76
C ILE A 321 -13.14 5.17 -18.73
N LEU A 322 -12.64 4.06 -18.18
CA LEU A 322 -12.15 2.94 -18.98
C LEU A 322 -13.33 2.01 -19.34
N SER A 323 -13.35 1.49 -20.56
CA SER A 323 -14.40 0.56 -21.00
C SER A 323 -14.32 -0.76 -20.23
N PRO A 324 -15.46 -1.40 -19.88
CA PRO A 324 -15.45 -2.78 -19.36
C PRO A 324 -14.92 -3.80 -20.36
N ASP A 325 -14.96 -3.47 -21.66
CA ASP A 325 -14.46 -4.31 -22.76
C ASP A 325 -13.01 -3.96 -23.18
N ALA A 326 -12.30 -3.16 -22.37
CA ALA A 326 -10.92 -2.77 -22.63
C ALA A 326 -9.97 -3.98 -22.67
N ASP A 327 -8.91 -3.89 -23.49
CA ASP A 327 -7.80 -4.84 -23.38
C ASP A 327 -6.93 -4.45 -22.19
N PHE A 328 -7.23 -5.06 -21.04
CA PHE A 328 -6.57 -4.78 -19.78
C PHE A 328 -5.03 -4.88 -19.85
N ASN A 329 -4.47 -5.75 -20.71
CA ASN A 329 -3.02 -5.88 -20.84
C ASN A 329 -2.36 -4.62 -21.45
N SER A 330 -3.10 -3.87 -22.26
CA SER A 330 -2.61 -2.67 -22.95
C SER A 330 -3.19 -1.37 -22.41
N GLU A 331 -4.24 -1.42 -21.60
CA GLU A 331 -4.97 -0.22 -21.17
C GLU A 331 -4.97 -0.02 -19.65
N VAL A 332 -4.56 -1.01 -18.86
CA VAL A 332 -4.46 -0.92 -17.39
C VAL A 332 -3.00 -1.00 -16.95
N HIS A 333 -2.43 0.15 -16.57
CA HIS A 333 -0.99 0.30 -16.31
C HIS A 333 -0.65 0.96 -14.97
N ARG A 334 -1.56 1.77 -14.43
CA ARG A 334 -1.42 2.50 -13.18
C ARG A 334 -2.72 2.40 -12.39
N PHE A 335 -2.65 2.66 -11.08
CA PHE A 335 -3.81 2.61 -10.20
C PHE A 335 -4.98 3.50 -10.64
N ASP A 336 -4.72 4.66 -11.23
CA ASP A 336 -5.76 5.51 -11.82
C ASP A 336 -6.62 4.76 -12.84
N ASP A 337 -6.02 3.88 -13.66
CA ASP A 337 -6.75 3.12 -14.68
C ASP A 337 -7.70 2.11 -14.03
N HIS A 338 -7.34 1.57 -12.86
CA HIS A 338 -8.23 0.72 -12.06
C HIS A 338 -9.44 1.53 -11.57
N VAL A 339 -9.22 2.72 -11.02
CA VAL A 339 -10.31 3.60 -10.59
C VAL A 339 -11.25 3.95 -11.75
N ARG A 340 -10.69 4.27 -12.92
CA ARG A 340 -11.45 4.61 -14.14
C ARG A 340 -12.28 3.44 -14.67
N LEU A 341 -11.77 2.21 -14.54
CA LEU A 341 -12.48 0.99 -14.94
C LEU A 341 -13.73 0.74 -14.08
N TYR A 342 -13.66 1.06 -12.79
CA TYR A 342 -14.76 0.86 -11.85
C TYR A 342 -15.62 2.11 -11.59
N ALA A 343 -15.23 3.27 -12.14
CA ALA A 343 -16.04 4.50 -12.09
C ALA A 343 -17.36 4.38 -12.88
N GLY A 344 -17.41 3.49 -13.88
CA GLY A 344 -18.62 3.11 -14.62
C GLY A 344 -19.38 1.94 -13.99
N SER A 345 -20.61 1.68 -14.45
CA SER A 345 -21.44 0.57 -13.95
C SER A 345 -21.09 -0.80 -14.54
N GLY A 346 -20.34 -0.84 -15.65
CA GLY A 346 -20.06 -2.07 -16.41
C GLY A 346 -19.29 -3.12 -15.62
N MET A 347 -18.44 -2.72 -14.68
CA MET A 347 -17.55 -3.61 -13.92
C MET A 347 -18.05 -3.95 -12.51
N VAL A 348 -19.20 -3.42 -12.09
CA VAL A 348 -19.74 -3.66 -10.73
C VAL A 348 -19.97 -5.15 -10.46
N HIS A 349 -20.36 -5.91 -11.50
CA HIS A 349 -20.57 -7.37 -11.40
C HIS A 349 -19.29 -8.11 -10.97
N ALA A 350 -18.11 -7.61 -11.32
CA ALA A 350 -16.83 -8.22 -10.98
C ALA A 350 -16.47 -8.08 -9.49
N THR A 351 -17.18 -7.22 -8.74
CA THR A 351 -16.93 -6.96 -7.32
C THR A 351 -17.96 -7.58 -6.39
N GLU A 352 -19.02 -8.21 -6.90
CA GLU A 352 -20.17 -8.70 -6.11
C GLU A 352 -19.77 -9.69 -5.02
N PHE A 353 -18.75 -10.51 -5.26
CA PHE A 353 -18.30 -11.51 -4.27
C PHE A 353 -17.69 -10.89 -3.01
N LEU A 354 -17.20 -9.64 -3.06
CA LEU A 354 -16.49 -9.00 -1.95
C LEU A 354 -17.39 -8.82 -0.72
N ASP A 355 -18.68 -8.58 -0.91
CA ASP A 355 -19.65 -8.35 0.16
C ASP A 355 -20.87 -9.28 0.08
N ALA A 356 -20.72 -10.43 -0.58
CA ALA A 356 -21.78 -11.44 -0.71
C ALA A 356 -21.85 -12.46 0.45
N SER A 357 -20.92 -12.40 1.41
CA SER A 357 -20.84 -13.39 2.49
C SER A 357 -22.07 -13.31 3.41
N PRO A 358 -22.73 -14.45 3.71
CA PRO A 358 -23.79 -14.49 4.71
C PRO A 358 -23.23 -14.54 6.14
N ALA A 359 -21.94 -14.82 6.31
CA ALA A 359 -21.30 -14.88 7.62
C ALA A 359 -21.13 -13.46 8.17
N GLN A 360 -21.53 -13.27 9.43
CA GLN A 360 -21.35 -12.04 10.18
C GLN A 360 -20.43 -12.31 11.36
N MET A 361 -19.70 -11.29 11.79
CA MET A 361 -18.87 -11.34 12.99
C MET A 361 -18.93 -10.04 13.77
N ASP A 362 -18.71 -10.15 15.08
CA ASP A 362 -18.66 -9.00 15.96
C ASP A 362 -17.26 -8.38 15.97
N ILE A 363 -17.18 -7.07 16.18
CA ILE A 363 -15.90 -6.35 16.26
C ILE A 363 -15.03 -6.88 17.41
N GLY A 364 -15.66 -7.39 18.48
CA GLY A 364 -14.97 -7.99 19.62
C GLY A 364 -14.24 -9.30 19.33
N ASP A 365 -14.55 -9.97 18.21
CA ASP A 365 -13.90 -11.22 17.78
C ASP A 365 -12.62 -10.97 16.98
N LEU A 366 -12.40 -9.73 16.52
CA LEU A 366 -11.23 -9.33 15.76
C LEU A 366 -10.00 -9.19 16.67
N PRO A 367 -8.77 -9.43 16.15
CA PRO A 367 -7.56 -9.22 16.93
C PRO A 367 -7.43 -7.75 17.36
N SER A 368 -6.62 -7.49 18.39
CA SER A 368 -6.31 -6.13 18.83
C SER A 368 -4.89 -6.10 19.38
N LEU A 369 -4.12 -5.09 18.95
CA LEU A 369 -2.70 -4.93 19.20
C LEU A 369 -2.43 -3.62 19.97
N PRO A 370 -1.30 -3.51 20.69
CA PRO A 370 -0.94 -2.30 21.40
C PRO A 370 -0.63 -1.14 20.44
N GLU A 371 -1.61 -0.29 20.18
CA GLU A 371 -1.49 0.79 19.20
C GLU A 371 -1.01 2.13 19.79
N ARG A 372 -0.97 2.30 21.12
CA ARG A 372 -0.66 3.61 21.74
C ARG A 372 0.73 4.17 21.41
N ARG A 373 1.67 3.31 21.02
CA ARG A 373 3.03 3.67 20.68
C ARG A 373 3.42 2.98 19.37
N PRO A 374 3.95 3.71 18.37
CA PRO A 374 4.29 3.13 17.07
C PRO A 374 5.22 1.93 17.20
N ARG A 375 6.28 2.03 18.01
CA ARG A 375 7.26 0.95 18.15
C ARG A 375 6.71 -0.32 18.78
N ALA A 376 5.85 -0.19 19.79
CA ALA A 376 5.16 -1.34 20.38
C ALA A 376 4.26 -2.03 19.35
N LEU A 377 3.60 -1.25 18.49
CA LEU A 377 2.80 -1.78 17.39
C LEU A 377 3.66 -2.49 16.34
N ILE A 378 4.82 -1.92 15.93
CA ILE A 378 5.75 -2.59 15.00
C ILE A 378 6.09 -3.99 15.52
N ARG A 379 6.49 -4.10 16.79
CA ARG A 379 6.86 -5.39 17.37
C ARG A 379 5.70 -6.37 17.41
N ALA A 380 4.54 -5.92 17.87
CA ALA A 380 3.36 -6.78 17.91
C ALA A 380 2.98 -7.30 16.52
N VAL A 381 3.15 -6.48 15.48
CA VAL A 381 2.94 -6.90 14.09
C VAL A 381 4.04 -7.86 13.62
N LEU A 382 5.31 -7.57 13.89
CA LEU A 382 6.42 -8.45 13.55
C LEU A 382 6.28 -9.83 14.20
N ASP A 383 5.79 -9.89 15.46
CA ASP A 383 5.52 -11.16 16.15
C ASP A 383 4.47 -11.99 15.38
N ARG A 384 3.39 -11.36 14.89
CA ARG A 384 2.34 -12.04 14.08
C ARG A 384 2.85 -12.53 12.73
N LEU A 385 3.74 -11.77 12.11
CA LEU A 385 4.35 -12.14 10.83
C LEU A 385 5.39 -13.26 11.02
N ALA A 386 6.15 -13.22 12.12
CA ALA A 386 7.12 -14.26 12.48
C ALA A 386 6.44 -15.62 12.77
N GLU A 387 5.24 -15.63 13.39
CA GLU A 387 4.41 -16.83 13.56
C GLU A 387 4.10 -17.54 12.22
N GLN A 388 4.21 -16.82 11.10
CA GLN A 388 3.97 -17.32 9.74
C GLN A 388 5.25 -17.39 8.89
N ASN A 389 6.43 -17.24 9.50
CA ASN A 389 7.74 -17.18 8.82
C ASN A 389 7.81 -16.10 7.73
N ILE A 390 7.22 -14.93 8.00
CA ILE A 390 7.28 -13.78 7.10
C ILE A 390 8.37 -12.83 7.60
N ASP A 391 9.47 -12.78 6.84
CA ASP A 391 10.54 -11.82 7.07
C ASP A 391 10.16 -10.43 6.56
N VAL A 392 10.55 -9.40 7.31
CA VAL A 392 10.28 -8.00 7.00
C VAL A 392 11.58 -7.22 6.93
N TYR A 393 11.73 -6.44 5.89
CA TYR A 393 12.89 -5.60 5.62
C TYR A 393 12.50 -4.14 5.52
N VAL A 394 13.43 -3.24 5.82
CA VAL A 394 13.26 -1.80 5.64
C VAL A 394 14.46 -1.16 4.96
N ALA A 395 14.20 -0.27 4.01
CA ALA A 395 15.18 0.63 3.43
C ALA A 395 14.81 2.10 3.69
N ASP A 396 15.84 2.95 3.71
CA ASP A 396 15.68 4.40 3.78
C ASP A 396 15.46 4.98 2.39
N ALA A 397 14.22 5.40 2.14
CA ALA A 397 13.83 6.03 0.89
C ALA A 397 13.85 7.57 0.98
N THR A 398 14.30 8.15 2.10
CA THR A 398 14.24 9.60 2.35
C THR A 398 15.17 10.35 1.40
N SER A 399 14.60 11.30 0.63
CA SER A 399 15.40 12.21 -0.19
C SER A 399 16.14 13.23 0.70
N PRO A 400 17.29 13.78 0.24
CA PRO A 400 18.13 14.65 1.08
C PRO A 400 17.41 15.89 1.65
N ASP A 401 16.57 16.52 0.84
CA ASP A 401 15.75 17.69 1.17
C ASP A 401 14.61 17.37 2.14
N VAL A 402 13.95 16.23 1.99
CA VAL A 402 12.95 15.73 2.96
C VAL A 402 13.60 15.45 4.31
N ALA A 403 14.80 14.89 4.31
CA ALA A 403 15.56 14.66 5.53
C ALA A 403 16.01 15.97 6.20
N GLU A 404 16.33 17.01 5.43
CA GLU A 404 16.61 18.37 5.94
C GLU A 404 15.38 19.01 6.58
N ALA A 405 14.19 18.74 6.02
CA ALA A 405 12.91 19.16 6.62
C ALA A 405 12.56 18.39 7.91
N GLY A 406 13.33 17.38 8.30
CA GLY A 406 13.12 16.59 9.51
C GLY A 406 12.02 15.54 9.39
N LEU A 407 11.67 15.15 8.17
CA LEU A 407 10.75 14.06 7.85
C LEU A 407 11.53 12.80 7.46
N VAL A 408 10.85 11.66 7.53
CA VAL A 408 11.41 10.35 7.21
C VAL A 408 10.48 9.66 6.22
N VAL A 409 11.07 8.97 5.24
CA VAL A 409 10.34 8.05 4.35
C VAL A 409 10.99 6.67 4.41
N ALA A 410 10.22 5.71 4.91
CA ALA A 410 10.62 4.30 4.97
C ALA A 410 10.00 3.55 3.79
N ARG A 411 10.77 2.60 3.23
CA ARG A 411 10.22 1.53 2.41
C ARG A 411 10.29 0.24 3.21
N VAL A 412 9.15 -0.35 3.53
CA VAL A 412 9.01 -1.67 4.11
C VAL A 412 8.80 -2.70 2.99
N LEU A 413 9.46 -3.85 3.07
CA LEU A 413 9.33 -4.96 2.14
C LEU A 413 9.11 -6.25 2.93
N ALA A 414 8.11 -7.04 2.55
CA ALA A 414 7.90 -8.39 3.06
C ALA A 414 7.68 -9.32 1.86
N PRO A 415 8.74 -9.95 1.31
CA PRO A 415 8.68 -10.70 0.06
C PRO A 415 7.65 -11.84 0.02
N ALA A 416 7.27 -12.36 1.19
CA ALA A 416 6.26 -13.40 1.34
C ALA A 416 4.81 -12.87 1.30
N LEU A 417 4.59 -11.58 1.54
CA LEU A 417 3.27 -10.94 1.42
C LEU A 417 2.99 -10.62 -0.05
N VAL A 418 1.71 -10.66 -0.45
CA VAL A 418 1.29 -10.36 -1.82
C VAL A 418 1.17 -8.84 -1.99
N PRO A 419 2.00 -8.20 -2.82
CA PRO A 419 1.89 -6.77 -3.08
C PRO A 419 0.75 -6.45 -4.05
N LEU A 420 0.22 -5.23 -3.98
CA LEU A 420 -0.73 -4.71 -4.97
C LEU A 420 0.00 -4.37 -6.27
N ASP A 421 -0.51 -4.88 -7.40
CA ASP A 421 0.01 -4.59 -8.74
C ASP A 421 -0.67 -3.39 -9.38
N ALA A 422 0.08 -2.61 -10.17
CA ALA A 422 -0.48 -1.47 -10.90
C ALA A 422 -0.76 -1.79 -12.38
N SER A 423 0.01 -2.72 -12.95
CA SER A 423 -0.11 -3.09 -14.36
C SER A 423 -0.69 -4.49 -14.48
N PHE A 424 -1.81 -4.61 -15.17
CA PHE A 424 -2.50 -5.89 -15.33
C PHE A 424 -1.65 -6.96 -16.05
N ARG A 425 -0.77 -6.53 -16.95
CA ARG A 425 0.18 -7.41 -17.65
C ARG A 425 1.26 -7.98 -16.72
N ALA A 426 1.56 -7.27 -15.63
CA ALA A 426 2.59 -7.60 -14.66
C ALA A 426 2.02 -7.78 -13.24
N ARG A 427 0.88 -8.48 -13.15
CA ARG A 427 0.29 -8.91 -11.88
C ARG A 427 1.26 -9.76 -11.07
N PHE A 428 1.26 -9.60 -9.75
CA PHE A 428 2.18 -10.31 -8.86
C PHE A 428 1.71 -11.73 -8.52
N LEU A 429 1.44 -12.53 -9.56
CA LEU A 429 0.84 -13.85 -9.45
C LEU A 429 1.81 -14.94 -8.99
N GLY A 430 3.11 -14.64 -8.89
CA GLY A 430 4.14 -15.62 -8.52
C GLY A 430 4.25 -15.90 -7.01
N VAL A 431 3.67 -15.04 -6.17
CA VAL A 431 3.88 -15.10 -4.72
C VAL A 431 3.15 -16.33 -4.16
N PRO A 432 3.84 -17.30 -3.53
CA PRO A 432 3.20 -18.56 -3.11
C PRO A 432 2.02 -18.37 -2.16
N ARG A 433 2.14 -17.39 -1.25
CA ARG A 433 1.11 -17.03 -0.27
C ARG A 433 -0.25 -16.71 -0.91
N LEU A 434 -0.26 -16.15 -2.13
CA LEU A 434 -1.47 -15.84 -2.89
C LEU A 434 -2.43 -17.04 -2.99
N ARG A 435 -1.87 -18.25 -3.17
CA ARG A 435 -2.66 -19.49 -3.35
C ARG A 435 -2.64 -20.38 -2.12
N GLN A 436 -1.54 -20.40 -1.37
CA GLN A 436 -1.37 -21.28 -0.23
C GLN A 436 -2.20 -20.82 0.97
N ARG A 437 -2.28 -19.51 1.20
CA ARG A 437 -2.92 -18.98 2.41
C ARG A 437 -4.43 -19.29 2.50
N PRO A 438 -5.23 -19.17 1.42
CA PRO A 438 -6.63 -19.60 1.46
C PRO A 438 -6.81 -21.08 1.81
N LEU A 439 -5.93 -21.96 1.33
CA LEU A 439 -5.97 -23.39 1.63
C LEU A 439 -5.61 -23.68 3.10
N GLU A 440 -4.56 -23.04 3.62
CA GLU A 440 -4.14 -23.15 5.03
C GLU A 440 -5.25 -22.74 6.00
N LEU A 441 -6.02 -21.72 5.64
CA LEU A 441 -7.14 -21.21 6.44
C LEU A 441 -8.45 -21.98 6.21
N GLY A 442 -8.46 -22.98 5.32
CA GLY A 442 -9.67 -23.74 4.99
C GLY A 442 -10.74 -22.92 4.24
N LEU A 443 -10.35 -21.80 3.63
CA LEU A 443 -11.23 -20.98 2.79
C LEU A 443 -11.43 -21.59 1.39
N LEU A 444 -10.49 -22.44 0.96
CA LEU A 444 -10.56 -23.25 -0.26
C LEU A 444 -10.06 -24.67 0.01
N ASP A 445 -10.62 -25.67 -0.69
CA ASP A 445 -10.19 -27.07 -0.57
C ASP A 445 -8.92 -27.41 -1.37
N ARG A 446 -8.50 -26.50 -2.26
CA ARG A 446 -7.29 -26.62 -3.08
C ARG A 446 -6.76 -25.27 -3.53
N VAL A 447 -5.51 -25.26 -3.99
CA VAL A 447 -4.94 -24.11 -4.71
C VAL A 447 -5.58 -23.95 -6.10
N LEU A 448 -5.75 -22.69 -6.53
CA LEU A 448 -6.23 -22.34 -7.87
C LEU A 448 -5.07 -22.27 -8.89
N THR A 449 -5.34 -22.61 -10.14
CA THR A 449 -4.39 -22.39 -11.25
C THR A 449 -4.44 -20.93 -11.74
N ASP A 450 -3.47 -20.52 -12.57
CA ASP A 450 -3.41 -19.17 -13.12
C ASP A 450 -4.69 -18.76 -13.87
N ASP A 451 -5.31 -19.70 -14.60
CA ASP A 451 -6.56 -19.48 -15.35
C ASP A 451 -7.83 -19.43 -14.47
N GLU A 452 -7.73 -19.88 -13.22
CA GLU A 452 -8.85 -19.89 -12.26
C GLU A 452 -8.90 -18.64 -11.38
N LEU A 453 -7.77 -17.93 -11.27
CA LEU A 453 -7.69 -16.64 -10.58
C LEU A 453 -8.59 -15.60 -11.25
N ASN A 454 -8.97 -14.58 -10.48
CA ASN A 454 -9.82 -13.50 -10.97
C ASN A 454 -9.21 -12.85 -12.23
N PRO A 455 -9.93 -12.89 -13.37
CA PRO A 455 -9.41 -12.38 -14.64
C PRO A 455 -9.50 -10.85 -14.74
N TYR A 456 -10.15 -10.18 -13.78
CA TYR A 456 -10.34 -8.73 -13.83
C TYR A 456 -9.24 -7.97 -13.06
N PRO A 457 -8.85 -6.77 -13.52
CA PRO A 457 -8.06 -5.85 -12.71
C PRO A 457 -8.78 -5.55 -11.40
N HIS A 458 -8.04 -5.42 -10.30
CA HIS A 458 -8.68 -5.09 -9.02
C HIS A 458 -9.26 -3.67 -9.00
N PRO A 459 -10.28 -3.38 -8.19
CA PRO A 459 -10.83 -2.02 -8.08
C PRO A 459 -10.07 -1.10 -7.13
N TYR A 460 -9.05 -1.61 -6.44
CA TYR A 460 -8.33 -0.89 -5.40
C TYR A 460 -7.40 0.20 -6.00
N PRO A 461 -7.41 1.45 -5.47
CA PRO A 461 -6.57 2.57 -5.93
C PRO A 461 -5.10 2.53 -5.45
#